data_AF-A0A920UCI2-F1
#
_entry.id   AF-A0A920UCI2-F1
#
_cell.length_a   1.000
_cell.length_b   1.000
_cell.length_c   1.000
_cell.angle_alpha   90.00
_cell.angle_beta   90.00
_cell.angle_gamma   90.00
#
_symmetry.space_group_name_H-M   'P 1'
#
loop_
_entity.id
_entity.type
_entity.pdbx_description
1 polymer ?
#
loop_
_entity_poly.entity_id
_entity_poly.type
_entity_poly.pdbx_seq_one_letter_code
_entity_poly.pdbx_strand_id
1 'polypeptide(L)' 'MTNRPVPAPKKSGAFKKVESNLSNAIRGADVVIYATPVLAMREMMEASVNDFEEGCVVTTLAAQKRSS' A
#
# COMPACT_ATOMS: atom_id res chain seq x y z
N MET A 1 14.25 17.93 4.31
CA MET A 1 13.55 16.67 3.96
C MET A 1 13.20 16.74 2.47
N THR A 2 13.88 15.98 1.61
CA THR A 2 13.61 16.02 0.16
C THR A 2 12.57 14.96 -0.19
N ASN A 3 11.41 15.38 -0.69
CA ASN A 3 10.41 14.47 -1.27
C ASN A 3 10.98 13.92 -2.59
N ARG A 4 11.65 12.76 -2.55
CA ARG A 4 12.01 12.06 -3.78
C ARG A 4 10.77 11.36 -4.33
N PRO A 5 10.42 11.56 -5.62
CA PRO A 5 9.32 10.84 -6.23
C PRO A 5 9.62 9.34 -6.22
N VAL A 6 8.65 8.55 -5.77
CA VAL A 6 8.72 7.09 -5.83
C VAL A 6 8.76 6.70 -7.32
N PRO A 7 9.74 5.92 -7.78
CA PRO A 7 9.79 5.53 -9.18
C PRO A 7 8.52 4.76 -9.55
N ALA A 8 7.87 5.16 -10.64
CA ALA A 8 6.71 4.45 -11.15
C ALA A 8 7.05 2.96 -11.40
N PRO A 9 6.10 2.04 -11.18
CA PRO A 9 6.33 0.63 -11.44
C PRO A 9 6.85 0.43 -12.87
N LYS A 10 7.90 -0.39 -13.03
CA LYS A 10 8.32 -0.82 -14.37
C LYS A 10 7.13 -1.53 -15.03
N LYS A 11 6.95 -1.36 -16.35
CA LYS A 11 5.94 -2.08 -17.15
C LYS A 11 6.24 -3.59 -17.17
N SER A 12 5.98 -4.26 -16.06
CA SER A 12 5.74 -5.69 -16.01
C SER A 12 4.24 -5.89 -16.14
N GLY A 13 3.80 -7.01 -16.73
CA GLY A 13 2.37 -7.38 -16.74
C GLY A 13 1.79 -7.65 -15.34
N ALA A 14 2.55 -7.38 -14.27
CA ALA A 14 2.16 -7.55 -12.89
C ALA A 14 1.10 -6.53 -12.41
N PHE A 15 0.98 -5.39 -13.10
CA PHE A 15 0.06 -4.32 -12.71
C PHE A 15 -1.03 -4.12 -13.76
N LYS A 16 -2.30 -4.35 -13.36
CA LYS A 16 -3.48 -4.04 -14.18
C LYS A 16 -3.83 -2.55 -14.15
N LYS A 17 -3.57 -1.88 -13.02
CA LYS A 17 -3.82 -0.44 -12.80
C LYS A 17 -2.79 0.11 -11.82
N VAL A 18 -2.42 1.38 -11.99
CA VAL A 18 -1.59 2.13 -11.04
C VAL A 18 -2.38 3.36 -10.63
N GLU A 19 -2.46 3.61 -9.32
CA GLU A 19 -3.21 4.71 -8.72
C GLU A 19 -2.26 5.62 -7.92
N SER A 20 -2.48 6.92 -7.98
CA SER A 20 -1.79 7.91 -7.15
C SER A 20 -2.59 8.33 -5.91
N ASN A 21 -3.86 7.93 -5.83
CA ASN A 21 -4.74 8.19 -4.70
C ASN A 21 -5.03 6.87 -3.97
N LEU A 22 -4.80 6.84 -2.66
CA LEU A 22 -4.93 5.63 -1.84
C LEU A 22 -6.37 5.09 -1.82
N SER A 23 -7.36 5.96 -1.60
CA SER A 23 -8.76 5.55 -1.53
C SER A 23 -9.25 4.92 -2.83
N ASN A 24 -8.82 5.45 -3.97
CA ASN A 24 -9.15 4.86 -5.28
C ASN A 24 -8.49 3.49 -5.51
N ALA A 25 -7.36 3.23 -4.86
CA ALA A 25 -6.69 1.93 -4.92
C ALA A 25 -7.34 0.89 -3.99
N ILE A 26 -8.05 1.32 -2.94
CA ILE A 26 -8.66 0.45 -1.92
C ILE A 26 -10.11 0.11 -2.22
N ARG A 27 -10.91 1.08 -2.68
CA ARG A 27 -12.35 0.86 -2.88
C ARG A 27 -12.62 -0.25 -3.91
N GLY A 28 -13.46 -1.21 -3.54
CA GLY A 28 -13.74 -2.41 -4.32
C GLY A 28 -12.64 -3.47 -4.30
N ALA A 29 -11.63 -3.35 -3.44
CA ALA A 29 -10.63 -4.39 -3.24
C ALA A 29 -11.07 -5.39 -2.17
N ASP A 30 -11.06 -6.68 -2.51
CA ASP A 30 -11.28 -7.77 -1.53
C ASP A 30 -10.06 -7.96 -0.61
N VAL A 31 -8.87 -7.62 -1.10
CA VAL A 31 -7.60 -7.78 -0.40
C VAL A 31 -6.71 -6.56 -0.62
N VAL A 32 -6.23 -5.98 0.48
CA VAL A 32 -5.24 -4.89 0.49
C VAL A 32 -3.94 -5.37 1.12
N ILE A 33 -2.84 -5.22 0.38
CA ILE A 33 -1.49 -5.57 0.83
C ILE A 33 -0.66 -4.29 0.96
N TYR A 34 -0.31 -3.92 2.18
CA TYR A 34 0.67 -2.88 2.44
C TYR A 34 2.08 -3.43 2.24
N ALA A 35 2.72 -3.03 1.15
CA ALA A 35 4.11 -3.36 0.83
C ALA A 35 5.06 -2.17 1.09
N THR A 36 4.76 -1.39 2.12
CA THR A 36 5.51 -0.18 2.51
C THR A 36 6.42 -0.47 3.71
N PRO A 37 7.51 0.30 3.92
CA PRO A 37 8.29 0.24 5.15
C PRO A 37 7.39 0.43 6.39
N VAL A 38 7.74 -0.23 7.51
CA VAL A 38 6.89 -0.30 8.71
C VAL A 38 6.50 1.07 9.26
N LEU A 39 7.39 2.06 9.12
CA LEU A 39 7.17 3.44 9.59
C LEU A 39 6.00 4.14 8.85
N ALA A 40 5.80 3.85 7.57
CA ALA A 40 4.72 4.44 6.78
C ALA A 40 3.39 3.68 6.92
N MET A 41 3.41 2.46 7.44
CA MET A 41 2.23 1.60 7.50
C MET A 41 1.13 2.19 8.39
N ARG A 42 1.50 2.76 9.55
CA ARG A 42 0.54 3.35 10.48
C ARG A 42 -0.25 4.50 9.83
N GLU A 43 0.46 5.44 9.24
CA GLU A 43 -0.15 6.61 8.58
C GLU A 43 -1.08 6.18 7.45
N MET A 44 -0.68 5.19 6.65
CA MET A 44 -1.49 4.66 5.55
C MET A 44 -2.76 3.96 6.06
N MET A 45 -2.65 3.15 7.13
CA MET A 45 -3.81 2.50 7.73
C MET A 45 -4.80 3.52 8.29
N GLU A 46 -4.32 4.52 9.03
CA GLU A 46 -5.15 5.60 9.57
C GLU A 46 -5.86 6.38 8.44
N ALA A 47 -5.16 6.68 7.34
CA ALA A 47 -5.73 7.36 6.18
C ALA A 47 -6.80 6.54 5.43
N SER A 48 -6.71 5.21 5.48
CA SER A 48 -7.58 4.29 4.73
C SER A 48 -8.80 3.77 5.49
N VAL A 49 -8.97 4.12 6.77
CA VAL A 49 -9.92 3.43 7.67
C VAL A 49 -11.36 3.35 7.15
N ASN A 50 -11.80 4.35 6.39
CA ASN A 50 -13.16 4.44 5.84
C ASN A 50 -13.29 3.95 4.40
N ASP A 51 -12.22 3.44 3.79
CA ASP A 51 -12.20 3.05 2.38
C ASP A 51 -12.41 1.54 2.17
N PHE A 52 -12.30 0.74 3.24
CA PHE A 52 -12.45 -0.71 3.17
C PHE A 52 -13.93 -1.12 3.14
N GLU A 53 -14.24 -2.08 2.29
CA GLU A 53 -15.54 -2.75 2.28
C GLU A 53 -15.60 -3.83 3.37
N GLU A 54 -16.81 -4.18 3.81
CA GLU A 54 -17.01 -5.26 4.77
C GLU A 54 -16.44 -6.58 4.21
N GLY A 55 -15.65 -7.27 5.03
CA GLY A 55 -14.97 -8.51 4.62
C GLY A 55 -13.63 -8.32 3.91
N CYS A 56 -13.20 -7.09 3.63
CA CYS A 56 -11.88 -6.82 3.07
C CYS A 56 -10.75 -7.33 3.98
N VAL A 57 -9.85 -8.14 3.42
CA VAL A 57 -8.67 -8.63 4.14
C VAL A 57 -7.52 -7.66 3.98
N VAL A 58 -7.01 -7.16 5.11
CA VAL A 58 -5.87 -6.23 5.12
C VAL A 58 -4.65 -6.95 5.69
N THR A 59 -3.55 -6.96 4.94
CA THR A 59 -2.29 -7.57 5.37
C THR A 59 -1.09 -6.71 4.98
N THR A 60 0.06 -7.00 5.57
CA THR A 60 1.33 -6.32 5.27
C THR A 60 2.40 -7.35 4.90
N LEU A 61 3.28 -6.99 3.98
CA LEU A 61 4.48 -7.77 3.74
C LEU A 61 5.47 -7.44 4.87
N ALA A 62 5.69 -8.39 5.78
CA ALA A 62 6.64 -8.20 6.87
C ALA A 62 8.07 -8.05 6.32
N ALA A 63 8.58 -6.83 6.27
CA ALA A 63 10.01 -6.58 6.05
C ALA A 63 10.72 -6.59 7.41
N GLN A 64 11.27 -7.75 7.80
CA GLN A 64 12.28 -7.83 8.85
C GLN A 64 13.61 -8.20 8.19
N LYS A 65 14.54 -7.25 8.11
CA LYS A 65 15.96 -7.58 8.20
C LYS A 65 16.45 -7.02 9.53
N ARG A 66 16.49 -7.87 10.55
CA ARG A 66 17.33 -7.61 11.72
C ARG A 66 18.77 -7.74 11.20
N SER A 67 19.41 -6.62 10.87
CA SER A 67 20.87 -6.62 10.76
C SER A 67 21.39 -6.75 12.19
N SER A 68 21.91 -7.94 12.50
CA SER A 68 22.95 -8.12 13.52
C SER A 68 24.10 -7.16 13.27
#